data_AF-A0AAU5ZNQ9-F1
#
_entry.id   AF-A0AAU5ZNQ9-F1
#
_cell.length_a   1.000
_cell.length_b   1.000
_cell.length_c   1.000
_cell.angle_alpha   90.00
_cell.angle_beta   90.00
_cell.angle_gamma   90.00
#
_symmetry.space_group_name_H-M   'P 1'
#
loop_
_entity.id
_entity.type
_entity.pdbx_description
1 polymer ?
#
loop_
_entity_poly.entity_id
_entity_poly.type
_entity_poly.pdbx_seq_one_letter_code
_entity_poly.pdbx_strand_id
1 'polypeptide(L)'
;MERYFESTLLLLKPDAVRRSLVGEILRRVERTGLSIAALQMRQVDIHFARGHYATTDAQLAQMGRKTVAAFEEAGLDLRKEFNTEDPITLGRMIHEWNCDFLASGPLVAAVVQGYHCVKKLRSLAGPTMPLTAPPGTIRGDFASVSSLVASTRKAAVRNLVHASDNELDPDEPRREIAYWFDPRSINSVNPEPDLA
;
A
#
# COMPACT_ATOMS: atom_id res chain seq x y z
N MET A 1 -21.83 13.17 -13.20
CA MET A 1 -20.62 13.55 -12.45
C MET A 1 -20.43 12.68 -11.22
N GLU A 2 -21.49 12.47 -10.43
CA GLU A 2 -21.46 11.64 -9.20
C GLU A 2 -20.84 10.24 -9.35
N ARG A 3 -21.08 9.52 -10.47
CA ARG A 3 -20.49 8.17 -10.68
C ARG A 3 -18.95 8.12 -10.70
N TYR A 4 -18.30 9.28 -10.85
CA TYR A 4 -16.84 9.38 -10.87
C TYR A 4 -16.28 9.87 -9.53
N PHE A 5 -17.14 10.28 -8.61
CA PHE A 5 -16.75 10.67 -7.26
C PHE A 5 -16.58 9.40 -6.43
N GLU A 6 -15.34 9.15 -6.00
CA GLU A 6 -14.95 7.92 -5.34
C GLU A 6 -14.47 8.21 -3.92
N SER A 7 -14.34 7.14 -3.12
CA SER A 7 -13.62 7.14 -1.85
C SER A 7 -12.63 5.98 -1.86
N THR A 8 -11.44 6.18 -1.33
CA THR A 8 -10.42 5.14 -1.25
C THR A 8 -9.61 5.22 0.04
N LEU A 9 -9.03 4.08 0.44
CA LEU A 9 -8.16 4.00 1.61
C LEU A 9 -6.72 4.32 1.19
N LEU A 10 -6.09 5.19 1.98
CA LEU A 10 -4.66 5.46 1.94
C LEU A 10 -4.06 5.12 3.30
N LEU A 11 -3.05 4.26 3.34
CA LEU A 11 -2.26 4.02 4.56
C LEU A 11 -0.86 4.57 4.36
N LEU A 12 -0.39 5.37 5.30
CA LEU A 12 1.01 5.74 5.47
C LEU A 12 1.60 4.76 6.49
N LYS A 13 2.37 3.81 5.98
CA LYS A 13 2.91 2.68 6.73
C LYS A 13 3.92 3.14 7.80
N PRO A 14 4.32 2.25 8.72
CA PRO A 14 5.20 2.66 9.83
C PRO A 14 6.56 3.25 9.42
N ASP A 15 7.08 2.91 8.24
CA ASP A 15 8.28 3.56 7.69
C ASP A 15 8.05 5.02 7.30
N ALA A 16 6.90 5.37 6.71
CA ALA A 16 6.54 6.76 6.41
C ALA A 16 6.39 7.60 7.68
N VAL A 17 5.76 7.04 8.73
CA VAL A 17 5.60 7.72 10.03
C VAL A 17 6.95 7.90 10.72
N ARG A 18 7.75 6.84 10.84
CA ARG A 18 9.07 6.90 11.50
C ARG A 18 10.05 7.85 10.81
N ARG A 19 9.87 8.08 9.50
CA ARG A 19 10.70 9.02 8.72
C ARG A 19 10.10 10.42 8.64
N SER A 20 9.05 10.71 9.41
CA SER A 20 8.38 12.01 9.44
C SER A 20 7.85 12.47 8.08
N LEU A 21 7.42 11.53 7.23
CA LEU A 21 6.91 11.82 5.88
C LEU A 21 5.39 12.04 5.82
N VAL A 22 4.69 12.03 6.97
CA VAL A 22 3.22 12.16 7.02
C VAL A 22 2.75 13.44 6.36
N GLY A 23 3.25 14.60 6.82
CA GLY A 23 2.87 15.89 6.26
C GLY A 23 3.22 16.01 4.78
N GLU A 24 4.39 15.48 4.37
CA GLU A 24 4.81 15.54 2.96
C GLU A 24 3.92 14.71 2.04
N ILE A 25 3.51 13.51 2.47
CA ILE A 25 2.61 12.65 1.70
C ILE A 25 1.21 13.26 1.62
N LEU A 26 0.64 13.71 2.75
CA LEU A 26 -0.70 14.31 2.77
C LEU A 26 -0.75 15.59 1.93
N ARG A 27 0.29 16.44 2.03
CA ARG A 27 0.43 17.63 1.19
C ARG A 27 0.39 17.30 -0.30
N ARG A 28 1.02 16.20 -0.73
CA ARG A 28 0.97 15.76 -2.14
C ARG A 28 -0.43 15.32 -2.56
N VAL A 29 -1.19 14.67 -1.67
CA VAL A 29 -2.58 14.29 -1.92
C VAL A 29 -3.45 15.55 -2.07
N GLU A 30 -3.39 16.46 -1.12
CA GLU A 30 -4.17 17.70 -1.11
C GLU A 30 -3.87 18.56 -2.35
N ARG A 31 -2.60 18.65 -2.77
CA ARG A 31 -2.18 19.39 -3.97
C ARG A 31 -2.73 18.83 -5.28
N THR A 32 -3.32 17.63 -5.27
CA THR A 32 -4.02 17.10 -6.45
C THR A 32 -5.50 17.49 -6.54
N GLY A 33 -6.00 18.28 -5.58
CA GLY A 33 -7.42 18.63 -5.48
C GLY A 33 -8.27 17.56 -4.76
N LEU A 34 -7.64 16.48 -4.28
CA LEU A 34 -8.30 15.44 -3.50
C LEU A 34 -8.46 15.87 -2.04
N SER A 35 -9.53 15.41 -1.40
CA SER A 35 -9.88 15.78 -0.03
C SER A 35 -9.71 14.62 0.94
N ILE A 36 -9.21 14.91 2.14
CA ILE A 36 -9.09 13.95 3.25
C ILE A 36 -10.40 13.99 4.05
N ALA A 37 -11.21 12.93 3.96
CA ALA A 37 -12.50 12.82 4.62
C ALA A 37 -12.42 12.27 6.05
N ALA A 38 -11.39 11.46 6.33
CA ALA A 38 -11.06 10.96 7.66
C ALA A 38 -9.54 10.76 7.76
N LEU A 39 -8.98 10.98 8.96
CA LEU A 39 -7.56 10.81 9.23
C LEU A 39 -7.36 10.29 10.66
N GLN A 40 -6.63 9.19 10.82
CA GLN A 40 -6.35 8.62 12.14
C GLN A 40 -4.94 8.04 12.19
N MET A 41 -4.18 8.41 13.22
CA MET A 41 -2.97 7.68 13.60
C MET A 41 -3.35 6.51 14.53
N ARG A 42 -2.86 5.31 14.21
CA ARG A 42 -3.16 4.10 14.98
C ARG A 42 -1.99 3.14 14.92
N GLN A 43 -1.82 2.34 15.96
CA GLN A 43 -1.05 1.10 15.91
C GLN A 43 -2.01 -0.08 15.89
N VAL A 44 -1.74 -1.05 15.03
CA VAL A 44 -2.58 -2.25 14.84
C VAL A 44 -1.85 -3.49 15.33
N ASP A 45 -2.60 -4.47 15.79
CA ASP A 45 -2.04 -5.79 16.10
C ASP A 45 -1.91 -6.67 14.83
N ILE A 46 -1.27 -7.82 14.99
CA ILE A 46 -1.04 -8.76 13.88
C ILE A 46 -2.33 -9.37 13.33
N HIS A 47 -3.38 -9.52 14.14
CA HIS A 47 -4.66 -10.06 13.68
C HIS A 47 -5.35 -9.07 12.75
N PHE A 48 -5.34 -7.79 13.10
CA PHE A 48 -5.85 -6.72 12.27
C PHE A 48 -5.05 -6.59 10.96
N ALA A 49 -3.72 -6.69 11.03
CA ALA A 49 -2.86 -6.64 9.85
C ALA A 49 -3.14 -7.79 8.87
N ARG A 50 -3.30 -9.02 9.37
CA ARG A 50 -3.68 -10.19 8.55
C ARG A 50 -5.07 -10.04 7.94
N GLY A 51 -6.02 -9.43 8.66
CA GLY A 51 -7.35 -9.15 8.12
C GLY A 51 -7.35 -8.12 6.99
N HIS A 52 -6.51 -7.08 7.09
CA HIS A 52 -6.31 -6.13 5.99
C HIS A 52 -5.70 -6.80 4.75
N TYR A 53 -4.67 -7.63 4.93
CA TYR A 53 -4.00 -8.33 3.83
C TYR A 53 -4.63 -9.68 3.46
N ALA A 54 -5.89 -9.95 3.84
CA ALA A 54 -6.55 -11.22 3.55
C ALA A 54 -6.38 -11.61 2.08
N THR A 55 -5.86 -12.82 1.83
CA THR A 55 -5.34 -13.21 0.52
C THR A 55 -5.76 -14.62 0.11
N THR A 56 -5.75 -14.88 -1.20
CA THR A 56 -6.01 -16.21 -1.78
C THR A 56 -4.70 -16.90 -2.16
N ASP A 57 -4.74 -18.23 -2.34
CA ASP A 57 -3.57 -18.98 -2.82
C ASP A 57 -3.06 -18.48 -4.18
N ALA A 58 -3.95 -17.99 -5.05
CA ALA A 58 -3.57 -17.42 -6.34
C ALA A 58 -2.73 -16.13 -6.19
N GLN A 59 -3.11 -15.28 -5.25
CA GLN A 59 -2.38 -14.05 -4.92
C GLN A 59 -1.04 -14.36 -4.23
N LEU A 60 -1.02 -15.32 -3.29
CA LEU A 60 0.21 -15.81 -2.68
C LEU A 60 1.19 -16.32 -3.75
N ALA A 61 0.71 -17.16 -4.66
CA ALA A 61 1.52 -17.67 -5.76
C ALA A 61 2.05 -16.53 -6.66
N GLN A 62 1.25 -15.48 -6.90
CA GLN A 62 1.70 -14.31 -7.66
C GLN A 62 2.81 -13.52 -6.96
N MET A 63 2.71 -13.33 -5.64
CA MET A 63 3.76 -12.70 -4.83
C MET A 63 5.05 -13.52 -4.86
N GLY A 64 4.95 -14.84 -4.69
CA GLY A 64 6.09 -15.74 -4.76
C GLY A 64 6.76 -15.74 -6.13
N ARG A 65 5.99 -15.82 -7.23
CA ARG A 65 6.53 -15.77 -8.61
C ARG A 65 7.34 -14.50 -8.88
N LYS A 66 6.94 -13.36 -8.33
CA LYS A 66 7.72 -12.11 -8.45
C LYS A 66 9.07 -12.21 -7.73
N THR A 67 9.14 -12.92 -6.61
CA THR A 67 10.40 -13.15 -5.89
C THR A 67 11.28 -14.14 -6.63
N VAL A 68 10.70 -15.22 -7.17
CA VAL A 68 11.42 -16.17 -8.03
C VAL A 68 12.08 -15.45 -9.19
N ALA A 69 11.30 -14.70 -9.98
CA ALA A 69 11.82 -13.95 -11.13
C ALA A 69 12.95 -12.97 -10.73
N ALA A 70 12.81 -12.27 -9.60
CA ALA A 70 13.82 -11.34 -9.11
C ALA A 70 15.14 -12.02 -8.69
N PHE A 71 15.08 -13.23 -8.13
CA PHE A 71 16.27 -14.01 -7.77
C PHE A 71 16.94 -14.61 -9.00
N GLU A 72 16.15 -15.13 -9.94
CA GLU A 72 16.63 -15.63 -11.23
C GLU A 72 17.37 -14.55 -12.01
N GLU A 73 16.77 -13.35 -12.14
CA GLU A 73 17.39 -12.21 -12.82
C GLU A 73 18.70 -11.77 -12.14
N ALA A 74 18.77 -11.85 -10.82
CA ALA A 74 19.96 -11.51 -10.04
C ALA A 74 21.03 -12.63 -9.99
N GLY A 75 20.75 -13.81 -10.56
CA GLY A 75 21.64 -14.98 -10.49
C GLY A 75 21.83 -15.52 -9.07
N LEU A 76 20.84 -15.36 -8.20
CA LEU A 76 20.89 -15.81 -6.81
C LEU A 76 20.16 -17.14 -6.62
N ASP A 77 20.73 -18.00 -5.76
CA ASP A 77 20.14 -19.29 -5.41
C ASP A 77 19.03 -19.11 -4.36
N LEU A 78 17.80 -19.25 -4.82
CA LEU A 78 16.60 -19.06 -4.03
C LEU A 78 16.39 -20.19 -3.00
N ARG A 79 16.81 -21.43 -3.31
CA ARG A 79 16.77 -22.56 -2.38
C ARG A 79 17.79 -22.38 -1.26
N LYS A 80 18.97 -21.84 -1.56
CA LYS A 80 19.97 -21.48 -0.54
C LYS A 80 19.44 -20.41 0.41
N GLU A 81 18.67 -19.44 -0.09
CA GLU A 81 18.17 -18.32 0.71
C GLU A 81 16.93 -18.67 1.55
N PHE A 82 15.94 -19.37 0.97
CA PHE A 82 14.63 -19.62 1.61
C PHE A 82 14.33 -21.10 1.88
N ASN A 83 15.20 -22.02 1.49
CA ASN A 83 14.97 -23.46 1.61
C ASN A 83 13.70 -23.97 0.90
N THR A 84 13.22 -23.22 -0.10
CA THR A 84 12.05 -23.56 -0.92
C THR A 84 12.12 -22.78 -2.22
N GLU A 85 11.56 -23.33 -3.29
CA GLU A 85 11.31 -22.65 -4.57
C GLU A 85 9.81 -22.56 -4.90
N ASP A 86 8.96 -23.10 -4.01
CA ASP A 86 7.51 -23.11 -4.21
C ASP A 86 6.94 -21.68 -4.09
N PRO A 87 6.30 -21.14 -5.15
CA PRO A 87 5.77 -19.79 -5.12
C PRO A 87 4.71 -19.54 -4.05
N ILE A 88 3.91 -20.54 -3.68
CA ILE A 88 2.89 -20.34 -2.62
C ILE A 88 3.57 -20.18 -1.27
N THR A 89 4.54 -21.05 -0.96
CA THR A 89 5.32 -20.99 0.28
C THR A 89 6.07 -19.66 0.40
N LEU A 90 6.73 -19.21 -0.67
CA LEU A 90 7.37 -17.89 -0.72
C LEU A 90 6.35 -16.75 -0.53
N GLY A 91 5.21 -16.84 -1.21
CA GLY A 91 4.10 -15.90 -1.06
C GLY A 91 3.65 -15.77 0.38
N ARG A 92 3.54 -16.89 1.11
CA ARG A 92 3.16 -16.91 2.53
C ARG A 92 4.19 -16.20 3.41
N MET A 93 5.48 -16.42 3.16
CA MET A 93 6.56 -15.69 3.86
C MET A 93 6.45 -14.18 3.64
N ILE A 94 6.27 -13.74 2.38
CA ILE A 94 6.14 -12.33 2.03
C ILE A 94 4.89 -11.71 2.66
N HIS A 95 3.77 -12.44 2.64
CA HIS A 95 2.52 -12.01 3.25
C HIS A 95 2.69 -11.80 4.76
N GLU A 96 3.32 -12.74 5.46
CA GLU A 96 3.60 -12.60 6.89
C GLU A 96 4.50 -11.39 7.17
N TRP A 97 5.56 -11.18 6.37
CA TRP A 97 6.42 -10.01 6.53
C TRP A 97 5.67 -8.69 6.31
N ASN A 98 4.69 -8.64 5.40
CA ASN A 98 3.83 -7.47 5.21
C ASN A 98 2.94 -7.22 6.42
N CYS A 99 2.36 -8.28 6.99
CA CYS A 99 1.53 -8.19 8.19
C CYS A 99 2.35 -7.74 9.41
N ASP A 100 3.50 -8.37 9.64
CA ASP A 100 4.45 -8.00 10.70
C ASP A 100 4.90 -6.55 10.55
N PHE A 101 5.19 -6.12 9.32
CA PHE A 101 5.55 -4.74 9.07
C PHE A 101 4.42 -3.77 9.41
N LEU A 102 3.19 -4.03 8.97
CA LEU A 102 2.06 -3.15 9.26
C LEU A 102 1.80 -3.04 10.77
N ALA A 103 1.98 -4.13 11.52
CA ALA A 103 1.86 -4.17 12.97
C ALA A 103 3.09 -3.63 13.74
N SER A 104 4.21 -3.34 13.05
CA SER A 104 5.49 -2.98 13.68
C SER A 104 5.55 -1.60 14.36
N GLY A 105 4.48 -0.81 14.31
CA GLY A 105 4.46 0.52 14.90
C GLY A 105 3.28 1.38 14.45
N PRO A 106 3.27 2.67 14.81
CA PRO A 106 2.21 3.58 14.41
C PRO A 106 2.21 3.79 12.90
N LEU A 107 1.01 3.86 12.33
CA LEU A 107 0.72 4.21 10.94
C LEU A 107 -0.36 5.30 10.91
N VAL A 108 -0.53 5.95 9.78
CA VAL A 108 -1.65 6.88 9.56
C VAL A 108 -2.57 6.30 8.49
N ALA A 109 -3.84 6.11 8.83
CA ALA A 109 -4.89 5.74 7.90
C ALA A 109 -5.67 6.99 7.50
N ALA A 110 -6.01 7.10 6.22
CA ALA A 110 -6.82 8.18 5.68
C ALA A 110 -7.89 7.64 4.72
N VAL A 111 -9.08 8.24 4.77
CA VAL A 111 -10.07 8.12 3.70
C VAL A 111 -9.92 9.33 2.80
N VAL A 112 -9.64 9.09 1.53
CA VAL A 112 -9.48 10.14 0.52
C VAL A 112 -10.66 10.09 -0.45
N GLN A 113 -11.23 11.25 -0.75
CA GLN A 113 -12.37 11.38 -1.66
C GLN A 113 -12.08 12.38 -2.77
N GLY A 114 -12.73 12.19 -3.91
CA GLY A 114 -12.63 13.06 -5.07
C GLY A 114 -12.93 12.33 -6.37
N TYR A 115 -12.91 13.06 -7.48
CA TYR A 115 -13.11 12.45 -8.79
C TYR A 115 -11.93 11.54 -9.16
N HIS A 116 -12.23 10.29 -9.51
CA HIS A 116 -11.25 9.28 -9.88
C HIS A 116 -10.15 9.06 -8.84
N CYS A 117 -10.45 9.27 -7.54
CA CYS A 117 -9.43 9.34 -6.51
C CYS A 117 -8.68 8.01 -6.34
N VAL A 118 -9.29 6.86 -6.62
CA VAL A 118 -8.61 5.55 -6.58
C VAL A 118 -7.44 5.53 -7.57
N LYS A 119 -7.74 5.81 -8.84
CA LYS A 119 -6.74 5.83 -9.91
C LYS A 119 -5.71 6.93 -9.68
N LYS A 120 -6.15 8.13 -9.28
CA LYS A 120 -5.27 9.28 -9.04
C LYS A 120 -4.28 9.01 -7.92
N LEU A 121 -4.71 8.42 -6.79
CA LEU A 121 -3.83 8.08 -5.69
C LEU A 121 -2.84 6.97 -6.04
N ARG A 122 -3.24 5.93 -6.78
CA ARG A 122 -2.30 4.91 -7.27
C ARG A 122 -1.22 5.50 -8.16
N SER A 123 -1.61 6.41 -9.07
CA SER A 123 -0.66 7.14 -9.92
C SER A 123 0.30 8.01 -9.10
N LEU A 124 -0.19 8.73 -8.09
CA LEU A 124 0.62 9.55 -7.20
C LEU A 124 1.57 8.70 -6.32
N ALA A 125 1.10 7.55 -5.83
CA ALA A 125 1.90 6.62 -5.05
C ALA A 125 3.08 6.05 -5.87
N GLY A 126 2.85 5.76 -7.15
CA GLY A 126 3.80 5.10 -8.04
C GLY A 126 3.74 3.57 -7.93
N PRO A 127 4.48 2.83 -8.77
CA PRO A 127 4.47 1.36 -8.78
C PRO A 127 4.97 0.78 -7.46
N THR A 128 4.64 -0.48 -7.18
CA THR A 128 4.96 -1.14 -5.89
C THR A 128 6.44 -1.13 -5.55
N MET A 129 7.32 -1.18 -6.57
CA MET A 129 8.76 -1.25 -6.45
C MET A 129 9.39 0.15 -6.40
N PRO A 130 9.94 0.60 -5.24
CA PRO A 130 10.52 1.93 -5.13
C PRO A 130 11.75 2.15 -6.01
N LEU A 131 12.64 1.16 -6.11
CA LEU A 131 13.90 1.27 -6.88
C LEU A 131 13.66 1.72 -8.33
N THR A 132 12.55 1.31 -8.93
CA THR A 132 12.18 1.63 -10.33
C THR A 132 10.99 2.58 -10.42
N ALA A 133 10.50 3.12 -9.30
CA ALA A 133 9.40 4.07 -9.30
C ALA A 133 9.85 5.40 -9.92
N PRO A 134 9.09 5.98 -10.87
CA PRO A 134 9.49 7.22 -11.51
C PRO A 134 9.61 8.39 -10.51
N PRO A 135 10.56 9.32 -10.73
CA PRO A 135 10.61 10.58 -10.01
C PRO A 135 9.26 11.33 -10.08
N GLY A 136 8.91 12.01 -8.99
CA GLY A 136 7.63 12.69 -8.81
C GLY A 136 6.55 11.83 -8.14
N THR A 137 6.71 10.50 -8.12
CA THR A 137 5.83 9.62 -7.33
C THR A 137 6.28 9.57 -5.87
N ILE A 138 5.37 9.27 -4.94
CA ILE A 138 5.71 9.14 -3.51
C ILE A 138 6.80 8.08 -3.31
N ARG A 139 6.68 6.93 -3.97
CA ARG A 139 7.65 5.83 -3.85
C ARG A 139 8.99 6.18 -4.49
N GLY A 140 8.99 6.81 -5.67
CA GLY A 140 10.21 7.19 -6.37
C GLY A 140 11.00 8.28 -5.66
N ASP A 141 10.32 9.25 -5.04
CA ASP A 141 11.00 10.37 -4.39
C ASP A 141 11.50 10.02 -2.98
N PHE A 142 10.86 9.08 -2.30
CA PHE A 142 11.10 8.85 -0.88
C PHE A 142 11.52 7.43 -0.51
N ALA A 143 11.62 6.48 -1.44
CA ALA A 143 12.11 5.14 -1.14
C ALA A 143 13.01 4.60 -2.27
N SER A 144 13.97 3.75 -1.91
CA SER A 144 14.99 3.23 -2.85
C SER A 144 15.23 1.73 -2.72
N VAL A 145 14.50 1.04 -1.84
CA VAL A 145 14.71 -0.39 -1.56
C VAL A 145 14.13 -1.26 -2.68
N SER A 146 14.84 -2.34 -3.02
CA SER A 146 14.37 -3.37 -3.95
C SER A 146 13.71 -4.55 -3.24
N SER A 147 12.93 -5.36 -3.97
CA SER A 147 12.44 -6.65 -3.46
C SER A 147 13.59 -7.56 -3.05
N LEU A 148 14.68 -7.59 -3.81
CA LEU A 148 15.82 -8.45 -3.54
C LEU A 148 16.46 -8.14 -2.18
N VAL A 149 16.73 -6.86 -1.90
CA VAL A 149 17.29 -6.42 -0.61
C VAL A 149 16.31 -6.67 0.54
N ALA A 150 15.00 -6.49 0.30
CA ALA A 150 13.99 -6.74 1.31
C ALA A 150 13.87 -8.25 1.64
N SER A 151 13.79 -9.10 0.61
CA SER A 151 13.61 -10.55 0.76
C SER A 151 14.82 -11.23 1.38
N THR A 152 16.05 -10.86 1.01
CA THR A 152 17.29 -11.36 1.66
C THR A 152 17.38 -10.95 3.14
N ARG A 153 16.70 -9.86 3.52
CA ARG A 153 16.54 -9.44 4.91
C ARG A 153 15.29 -9.98 5.59
N LYS A 154 14.54 -10.86 4.90
CA LYS A 154 13.28 -11.45 5.37
C LYS A 154 12.29 -10.39 5.87
N ALA A 155 12.13 -9.33 5.06
CA ALA A 155 11.34 -8.18 5.42
C ALA A 155 10.46 -7.72 4.25
N ALA A 156 9.35 -7.06 4.58
CA ALA A 156 8.52 -6.37 3.60
C ALA A 156 9.29 -5.23 2.91
N VAL A 157 8.98 -5.02 1.63
CA VAL A 157 9.44 -3.85 0.88
C VAL A 157 8.90 -2.59 1.55
N ARG A 158 9.81 -1.71 1.98
CA ARG A 158 9.50 -0.44 2.64
C ARG A 158 9.17 0.61 1.59
N ASN A 159 7.93 0.57 1.11
CA ASN A 159 7.42 1.42 0.03
C ASN A 159 6.42 2.49 0.51
N LEU A 160 6.47 2.86 1.80
CA LEU A 160 5.81 4.00 2.43
C LEU A 160 4.28 3.95 2.52
N VAL A 161 3.59 3.59 1.44
CA VAL A 161 2.14 3.72 1.34
C VAL A 161 1.46 2.47 0.82
N HIS A 162 0.24 2.23 1.31
CA HIS A 162 -0.78 1.40 0.68
C HIS A 162 -1.85 2.32 0.06
N ALA A 163 -2.29 2.02 -1.14
CA ALA A 163 -3.41 2.68 -1.80
C ALA A 163 -4.26 1.60 -2.45
N SER A 164 -5.57 1.58 -2.16
CA SER A 164 -6.48 0.54 -2.65
C SER A 164 -6.41 0.38 -4.16
N ASP A 165 -6.62 -0.84 -4.63
CA ASP A 165 -6.87 -1.14 -6.04
C ASP A 165 -8.36 -1.29 -6.31
N ASN A 166 -8.76 -1.22 -7.57
CA ASN A 166 -10.09 -1.60 -8.03
C ASN A 166 -10.07 -2.32 -9.39
N GLU A 167 -8.88 -2.67 -9.91
CA GLU A 167 -8.74 -3.35 -11.20
C GLU A 167 -9.31 -4.78 -11.18
N LEU A 168 -9.11 -5.52 -10.09
CA LEU A 168 -9.57 -6.91 -9.96
C LEU A 168 -10.89 -7.03 -9.19
N ASP A 169 -11.10 -6.18 -8.18
CA ASP A 169 -12.31 -6.13 -7.36
C ASP A 169 -12.75 -4.66 -7.21
N PRO A 170 -13.80 -4.23 -7.93
CA PRO A 170 -14.31 -2.86 -7.84
C PRO A 170 -14.75 -2.43 -6.43
N ASP A 171 -15.09 -3.39 -5.56
CA ASP A 171 -15.55 -3.14 -4.20
C ASP A 171 -14.40 -3.10 -3.16
N GLU A 172 -13.16 -3.41 -3.57
CA GLU A 172 -11.99 -3.44 -2.68
C GLU A 172 -11.81 -2.13 -1.89
N PRO A 173 -11.84 -0.92 -2.50
CA PRO A 173 -11.67 0.32 -1.74
C PRO A 173 -12.75 0.50 -0.67
N ARG A 174 -14.00 0.14 -0.98
CA ARG A 174 -15.12 0.23 -0.04
C ARG A 174 -14.97 -0.76 1.11
N ARG A 175 -14.56 -2.01 0.82
CA ARG A 175 -14.30 -3.04 1.82
C ARG A 175 -13.15 -2.63 2.74
N GLU A 176 -12.07 -2.11 2.18
CA GLU A 176 -10.94 -1.60 2.94
C GLU A 176 -11.34 -0.44 3.84
N ILE A 177 -12.07 0.56 3.35
CA ILE A 177 -12.57 1.67 4.19
C ILE A 177 -13.41 1.13 5.34
N ALA A 178 -14.36 0.22 5.07
CA ALA A 178 -15.22 -0.36 6.10
C ALA A 178 -14.44 -1.20 7.15
N TYR A 179 -13.29 -1.76 6.76
CA TYR A 179 -12.42 -2.48 7.69
C TYR A 179 -11.65 -1.54 8.63
N TRP A 180 -11.32 -0.33 8.17
CA TRP A 180 -10.48 0.63 8.90
C TRP A 180 -11.27 1.69 9.67
N PHE A 181 -12.44 2.10 9.18
CA PHE A 181 -13.19 3.25 9.70
C PHE A 181 -14.65 2.90 9.99
N ASP A 182 -15.16 3.44 11.11
CA ASP A 182 -16.60 3.54 11.32
C ASP A 182 -17.17 4.56 10.31
N PRO A 183 -18.25 4.26 9.57
CA PRO A 183 -18.83 5.19 8.61
C PRO A 183 -19.16 6.58 9.19
N ARG A 184 -19.47 6.67 10.50
CA ARG A 184 -19.78 7.92 11.20
C ARG A 184 -18.55 8.81 11.42
N SER A 185 -17.35 8.25 11.29
CA SER A 185 -16.08 8.98 11.41
C SER A 185 -15.61 9.59 10.08
N ILE A 186 -16.36 9.37 8.99
CA ILE A 186 -16.02 9.84 7.64
C ILE A 186 -16.86 11.07 7.33
N ASN A 187 -16.20 12.20 7.09
CA ASN A 187 -16.87 13.45 6.73
C ASN A 187 -17.26 13.43 5.25
N SER A 188 -18.36 14.11 4.92
CA SER A 188 -18.62 14.51 3.53
C SER A 188 -17.73 15.69 3.18
N VAL A 189 -16.97 15.58 2.09
CA VAL A 189 -16.10 16.67 1.61
C VAL A 189 -16.64 17.24 0.31
N ASN A 190 -16.40 18.52 0.08
CA ASN A 190 -16.93 19.22 -1.08
C ASN A 190 -16.17 18.80 -2.35
N PRO A 191 -16.84 18.32 -3.41
CA PRO A 191 -16.17 17.81 -4.61
C PRO A 191 -15.43 18.83 -5.49
N GLU A 192 -15.49 20.13 -5.19
CA GLU A 192 -15.24 21.19 -6.19
C GLU A 192 -14.23 22.28 -5.80
N PRO A 193 -12.95 21.98 -5.50
CA PRO A 193 -11.92 23.02 -5.57
C PRO A 193 -11.48 23.31 -7.02
N ASP A 194 -11.47 22.31 -7.91
CA ASP A 194 -10.89 22.43 -9.27
C ASP A 194 -11.92 22.75 -10.38
N LEU A 195 -13.23 22.77 -10.05
CA LEU A 195 -14.33 23.01 -11.00
C LEU A 195 -15.12 24.29 -10.68
N ALA A 196 -14.68 25.06 -9.68
CA ALA A 196 -15.26 26.34 -9.29
C ALA A 196 -14.68 27.51 -10.12
#